data_AF-A0A521NR03-F1
#
_entry.id   AF-A0A521NR03-F1
#
_cell.length_a   1.000
_cell.length_b   1.000
_cell.length_c   1.000
_cell.angle_alpha   90.00
_cell.angle_beta   90.00
_cell.angle_gamma   90.00
#
_symmetry.space_group_name_H-M   'P 1'
#
loop_
_entity.id
_entity.type
_entity.pdbx_description
1 polymer ?
#
loop_
_entity_poly.entity_id
_entity_poly.type
_entity_poly.pdbx_seq_one_letter_code
_entity_poly.pdbx_strand_id
1 'polypeptide(L)'
;MRSLHRPPRPWLAAGVLVLASLLSACGGGGGGGGGGGLPIVGGNPPTNTTAELPSREALIARARSLELATPYVPPPGNVLEHNTSGYAKAMCSAVFITGLDPDVAAETVGYFVGPYSERKKVGKPVVDRAKREVRIAIPGGPTLTARQFGSQGCVTLPPGRDDVFFTPLEVKSALPDPSTQPWPMGDVLPSTPFPPNVNMTKVNQAVSAAFGVPEAYTSAFVVTHKGRILAERYMPGIGPTTPLESWSMGKSVVATMMGVLIRQGVYTLDQPAPIPEWQGEGDGRQKIRISDLLHMSSGLRIKAPDDPDFDPNGTYPDHIYFYTGRINAFNYAATRPQQWQPNLVGRYRNTDPVLASYLVRLAVEKRGEEYLSFPQRELFDRIGIRSMVLETDPYGNFLAQGYDFMSGRDWARLANLYLQDGVWNGERILPEGFVNFVRTVAPGWAADKRPIYGGFFWLNGTMNNTTAFPVPTSAYYMLGADGQVVLIVPSHDLVVVRIGHSKGAPAYGRPLNDALKLLMEAIPAS
;
A
#
# COMPACT_ATOMS: atom_id res chain seq x y z
N MET A 1 71.33 -21.09 -7.49
CA MET A 1 72.02 -20.30 -6.44
C MET A 1 70.96 -19.71 -5.50
N ARG A 2 71.26 -19.73 -4.20
CA ARG A 2 70.63 -19.09 -3.01
C ARG A 2 69.88 -17.77 -3.29
N SER A 3 68.95 -17.21 -2.50
CA SER A 3 68.15 -17.49 -1.29
C SER A 3 67.39 -16.17 -0.96
N LEU A 4 66.36 -16.22 -0.10
CA LEU A 4 65.66 -15.16 0.69
C LEU A 4 64.36 -14.57 0.06
N HIS A 5 63.13 -14.87 0.52
CA HIS A 5 62.41 -14.48 1.77
C HIS A 5 62.39 -12.96 2.01
N ARG A 6 61.29 -12.20 2.22
CA ARG A 6 59.93 -12.39 2.80
C ARG A 6 59.02 -11.17 2.39
N PRO A 7 57.67 -11.25 2.54
CA PRO A 7 56.73 -10.11 2.48
C PRO A 7 56.30 -9.61 3.87
N PRO A 8 55.79 -8.37 4.01
CA PRO A 8 54.61 -8.07 4.87
C PRO A 8 53.75 -6.86 4.37
N ARG A 9 52.54 -6.47 4.80
CA ARG A 9 51.54 -6.84 5.84
C ARG A 9 50.21 -6.04 5.62
N PRO A 10 49.10 -6.39 6.30
CA PRO A 10 47.74 -5.84 6.13
C PRO A 10 47.37 -4.70 7.13
N TRP A 11 46.30 -3.96 6.86
CA TRP A 11 45.74 -2.92 7.74
C TRP A 11 44.51 -3.40 8.54
N LEU A 12 44.75 -3.61 9.84
CA LEU A 12 43.99 -3.21 11.03
C LEU A 12 42.45 -3.28 11.06
N ALA A 13 41.98 -4.25 11.85
CA ALA A 13 40.75 -4.22 12.62
C ALA A 13 40.97 -3.49 13.96
N ALA A 14 40.00 -2.69 14.40
CA ALA A 14 39.96 -2.10 15.73
C ALA A 14 38.77 -2.69 16.51
N GLY A 15 39.07 -3.38 17.61
CA GLY A 15 38.09 -3.79 18.61
C GLY A 15 37.95 -2.74 19.71
N VAL A 16 36.78 -2.72 20.36
CA VAL A 16 36.59 -2.05 21.66
C VAL A 16 35.87 -3.01 22.60
N LEU A 17 36.33 -2.92 23.84
CA LEU A 17 36.18 -3.79 25.01
C LEU A 17 34.74 -4.13 25.44
N VAL A 18 34.65 -5.34 25.98
CA VAL A 18 33.63 -5.87 26.89
C VAL A 18 33.77 -5.22 28.26
N LEU A 19 32.66 -4.75 28.83
CA LEU A 19 32.49 -4.64 30.28
C LEU A 19 31.21 -5.39 30.68
N ALA A 20 31.38 -6.39 31.53
CA ALA A 20 30.31 -7.18 32.12
C ALA A 20 29.98 -6.65 33.52
N SER A 21 28.70 -6.45 33.80
CA SER A 21 28.14 -6.36 35.15
C SER A 21 26.85 -7.19 35.20
N LEU A 22 26.89 -8.25 35.99
CA LEU A 22 25.80 -9.18 36.30
C LEU A 22 24.87 -8.58 37.39
N LEU A 23 23.54 -8.72 37.25
CA LEU A 23 22.67 -9.51 38.14
C LEU A 23 21.17 -9.37 37.81
N SER A 24 20.62 -10.51 37.39
CA SER A 24 19.27 -11.10 37.45
C SER A 24 18.09 -10.34 38.09
N ALA A 25 16.92 -10.38 37.43
CA ALA A 25 15.85 -11.36 37.73
C ALA A 25 14.61 -11.28 36.79
N CYS A 26 14.40 -12.38 36.07
CA CYS A 26 13.18 -13.05 35.56
C CYS A 26 11.81 -12.35 35.42
N GLY A 27 11.22 -12.61 34.23
CA GLY A 27 9.79 -12.64 33.89
C GLY A 27 9.56 -11.96 32.53
N GLY A 28 9.19 -12.57 31.40
CA GLY A 28 8.44 -13.78 31.13
C GLY A 28 7.21 -13.39 30.28
N GLY A 29 7.22 -13.71 28.97
CA GLY A 29 6.10 -13.48 28.03
C GLY A 29 6.11 -12.08 27.38
N GLY A 30 5.72 -11.85 26.14
CA GLY A 30 5.05 -12.61 25.09
C GLY A 30 4.91 -11.65 23.89
N GLY A 31 4.70 -12.18 22.68
CA GLY A 31 4.77 -11.43 21.42
C GLY A 31 3.84 -10.21 21.33
N GLY A 32 4.35 -9.16 20.70
CA GLY A 32 3.58 -8.01 20.23
C GLY A 32 3.71 -7.92 18.72
N GLY A 33 2.70 -8.41 18.00
CA GLY A 33 2.55 -8.23 16.56
C GLY A 33 2.28 -6.76 16.25
N GLY A 34 2.95 -6.26 15.22
CA GLY A 34 2.83 -4.89 14.74
C GLY A 34 1.42 -4.59 14.23
N GLY A 35 0.68 -3.80 15.00
CA GLY A 35 -0.30 -2.86 14.47
C GLY A 35 0.43 -1.53 14.24
N GLY A 36 0.41 -1.04 13.01
CA GLY A 36 0.99 0.25 12.63
C GLY A 36 0.16 1.41 13.19
N GLY A 37 0.19 1.58 14.51
CA GLY A 37 -0.16 2.86 15.11
C GLY A 37 0.96 3.84 14.80
N LEU A 38 0.65 4.90 14.05
CA LEU A 38 1.56 6.04 13.89
C LEU A 38 1.98 6.53 15.29
N PRO A 39 3.28 6.70 15.59
CA PRO A 39 3.70 7.26 16.85
C PRO A 39 3.31 8.74 16.88
N ILE A 40 2.31 9.09 17.69
CA ILE A 40 1.94 10.47 18.00
C ILE A 40 3.04 11.05 18.89
N VAL A 41 3.79 12.03 18.39
CA VAL A 41 4.81 12.75 19.19
C VAL A 41 4.31 14.16 19.47
N GLY A 42 4.17 14.46 20.76
CA GLY A 42 3.64 15.71 21.28
C GLY A 42 4.55 16.92 21.05
N GLY A 43 3.90 18.03 20.70
CA GLY A 43 4.40 19.39 20.87
C GLY A 43 3.21 20.26 21.26
N ASN A 44 3.33 21.07 22.30
CA ASN A 44 2.27 22.00 22.73
C ASN A 44 2.31 23.29 21.90
N PRO A 45 1.17 23.70 21.33
CA PRO A 45 0.83 25.13 21.23
C PRO A 45 -0.63 25.42 21.65
N PRO A 46 -1.04 26.70 21.77
CA PRO A 46 -2.06 27.12 22.73
C PRO A 46 -3.48 26.81 22.28
N THR A 47 -4.33 26.72 23.30
CA THR A 47 -5.76 26.44 23.26
C THR A 47 -6.52 27.37 22.33
N ASN A 48 -7.19 26.79 21.32
CA ASN A 48 -8.57 27.14 21.00
C ASN A 48 -9.26 26.01 20.22
N THR A 49 -10.32 25.48 20.84
CA THR A 49 -11.36 24.57 20.33
C THR A 49 -10.91 23.31 19.59
N THR A 50 -10.67 22.23 20.33
CA THR A 50 -10.38 20.91 19.76
C THR A 50 -11.34 19.85 20.27
N ALA A 51 -11.94 19.08 19.35
CA ALA A 51 -12.62 17.85 19.71
C ALA A 51 -11.56 16.81 20.13
N GLU A 52 -11.58 16.38 21.39
CA GLU A 52 -10.83 15.19 21.81
C GLU A 52 -11.28 13.96 20.99
N LEU A 53 -10.32 13.12 20.59
CA LEU A 53 -10.65 11.82 20.02
C LEU A 53 -11.49 11.02 21.03
N PRO A 54 -12.51 10.29 20.58
CA PRO A 54 -13.25 9.40 21.46
C PRO A 54 -12.29 8.33 21.99
N SER A 55 -12.48 7.92 23.24
CA SER A 55 -11.75 6.80 23.78
C SER A 55 -12.00 5.55 22.96
N ARG A 56 -11.07 4.60 23.01
CA ARG A 56 -11.23 3.29 22.36
C ARG A 56 -12.53 2.63 22.80
N GLU A 57 -12.88 2.73 24.07
CA GLU A 57 -14.12 2.19 24.66
C GLU A 57 -15.36 2.87 24.07
N ALA A 58 -15.33 4.19 23.85
CA ALA A 58 -16.44 4.91 23.23
C ALA A 58 -16.64 4.51 21.76
N LEU A 59 -15.56 4.31 21.00
CA LEU A 59 -15.63 3.79 19.63
C LEU A 59 -16.22 2.38 19.57
N ILE A 60 -15.82 1.51 20.50
CA ILE A 60 -16.35 0.14 20.61
C ILE A 60 -17.83 0.19 20.99
N ALA A 61 -18.22 0.99 21.98
CA ALA A 61 -19.60 1.10 22.44
C ALA A 61 -20.54 1.59 21.33
N ARG A 62 -20.13 2.62 20.57
CA ARG A 62 -20.90 3.13 19.42
C ARG A 62 -21.03 2.07 18.32
N ALA A 63 -19.95 1.38 17.98
CA ALA A 63 -20.00 0.35 16.94
C ALA A 63 -20.91 -0.82 17.35
N ARG A 64 -20.88 -1.24 18.62
CA ARG A 64 -21.75 -2.30 19.14
C ARG A 64 -23.23 -1.90 19.14
N SER A 65 -23.57 -0.65 19.44
CA SER A 65 -24.97 -0.21 19.45
C SER A 65 -25.62 -0.17 18.06
N LEU A 66 -24.81 -0.17 17.00
CA LEU A 66 -25.25 -0.17 15.60
C LEU A 66 -25.22 -1.57 14.96
N GLU A 67 -24.69 -2.57 15.66
CA GLU A 67 -24.39 -3.88 15.09
C GLU A 67 -25.66 -4.69 14.79
N LEU A 68 -25.70 -5.28 13.61
CA LEU A 68 -26.77 -6.18 13.17
C LEU A 68 -26.54 -7.58 13.72
N ALA A 69 -27.64 -8.28 14.02
CA ALA A 69 -27.66 -9.64 14.55
C ALA A 69 -27.34 -10.68 13.46
N THR A 70 -26.11 -10.65 12.96
CA THR A 70 -25.60 -11.55 11.92
C THR A 70 -24.38 -12.30 12.49
N PRO A 71 -24.05 -13.51 12.03
CA PRO A 71 -22.91 -14.26 12.56
C PRO A 71 -21.58 -13.73 12.01
N TYR A 72 -20.49 -13.98 12.75
CA TYR A 72 -19.13 -13.90 12.22
C TYR A 72 -18.66 -15.29 11.81
N VAL A 73 -18.14 -15.43 10.59
CA VAL A 73 -17.48 -16.65 10.11
C VAL A 73 -16.00 -16.34 9.94
N PRO A 74 -15.08 -16.98 10.70
CA PRO A 74 -13.65 -16.75 10.53
C PRO A 74 -13.13 -17.31 9.21
N PRO A 75 -12.00 -16.77 8.69
CA PRO A 75 -11.28 -17.40 7.60
C PRO A 75 -11.01 -18.89 7.87
N PRO A 76 -11.26 -19.78 6.90
CA PRO A 76 -10.94 -21.19 7.03
C PRO A 76 -9.43 -21.44 6.86
N GLY A 77 -9.00 -22.66 7.16
CA GLY A 77 -7.64 -23.13 6.88
C GLY A 77 -6.65 -22.91 8.02
N ASN A 78 -5.38 -23.25 7.75
CA ASN A 78 -4.33 -23.27 8.75
C ASN A 78 -3.54 -21.95 8.76
N VAL A 79 -3.34 -21.36 9.95
CA VAL A 79 -2.63 -20.08 10.12
C VAL A 79 -1.19 -20.14 9.61
N LEU A 80 -0.48 -21.24 9.84
CA LEU A 80 0.89 -21.40 9.34
C LEU A 80 0.92 -21.48 7.82
N GLU A 81 -0.04 -22.19 7.20
CA GLU A 81 -0.17 -22.22 5.74
C GLU A 81 -0.44 -20.83 5.15
N HIS A 82 -1.33 -20.05 5.77
CA HIS A 82 -1.63 -18.69 5.32
C HIS A 82 -0.39 -17.80 5.39
N ASN A 83 0.31 -17.77 6.53
CA ASN A 83 1.52 -16.97 6.66
C ASN A 83 2.64 -17.44 5.71
N THR A 84 2.74 -18.75 5.47
CA THR A 84 3.72 -19.31 4.53
C THR A 84 3.37 -18.95 3.08
N SER A 85 2.09 -18.94 2.73
CA SER A 85 1.58 -18.49 1.43
C SER A 85 1.89 -17.01 1.19
N GLY A 86 1.66 -16.16 2.19
CA GLY A 86 2.02 -14.74 2.14
C GLY A 86 3.53 -14.53 2.00
N TYR A 87 4.32 -15.28 2.76
CA TYR A 87 5.77 -15.20 2.68
C TYR A 87 6.31 -15.65 1.31
N ALA A 88 5.81 -16.77 0.77
CA ALA A 88 6.19 -17.25 -0.56
C ALA A 88 5.85 -16.21 -1.65
N LYS A 89 4.67 -15.59 -1.58
CA LYS A 89 4.27 -14.54 -2.52
C LYS A 89 5.18 -13.32 -2.43
N ALA A 90 5.37 -12.76 -1.24
CA ALA A 90 6.23 -11.60 -1.04
C ALA A 90 7.67 -11.83 -1.54
N MET A 91 8.22 -13.02 -1.30
CA MET A 91 9.53 -13.43 -1.83
C MET A 91 9.54 -13.52 -3.36
N CYS A 92 8.52 -14.12 -3.96
CA CYS A 92 8.39 -14.20 -5.41
C CYS A 92 8.36 -12.81 -6.03
N SER A 93 7.51 -11.91 -5.52
CA SER A 93 7.37 -10.56 -6.06
C SER A 93 8.67 -9.76 -5.90
N ALA A 94 9.29 -9.80 -4.73
CA ALA A 94 10.57 -9.12 -4.48
C ALA A 94 11.66 -9.59 -5.46
N VAL A 95 11.78 -10.89 -5.71
CA VAL A 95 12.84 -11.45 -6.59
C VAL A 95 12.53 -11.25 -8.07
N PHE A 96 11.29 -11.46 -8.50
CA PHE A 96 10.96 -11.55 -9.93
C PHE A 96 10.27 -10.31 -10.51
N ILE A 97 9.75 -9.42 -9.68
CA ILE A 97 9.18 -8.12 -10.10
C ILE A 97 10.16 -7.00 -9.79
N THR A 98 10.58 -6.86 -8.53
CA THR A 98 11.50 -5.80 -8.12
C THR A 98 12.95 -6.11 -8.49
N GLY A 99 13.33 -7.39 -8.51
CA GLY A 99 14.70 -7.81 -8.82
C GLY A 99 15.64 -7.80 -7.61
N LEU A 100 15.09 -7.87 -6.38
CA LEU A 100 15.87 -7.92 -5.16
C LEU A 100 16.65 -9.24 -5.04
N ASP A 101 17.81 -9.16 -4.39
CA ASP A 101 18.52 -10.35 -3.94
C ASP A 101 17.65 -11.15 -2.96
N PRO A 102 17.57 -12.49 -3.07
CA PRO A 102 16.72 -13.30 -2.20
C PRO A 102 17.03 -13.16 -0.71
N ASP A 103 18.29 -13.01 -0.30
CA ASP A 103 18.62 -12.86 1.12
C ASP A 103 18.21 -11.47 1.63
N VAL A 104 18.34 -10.44 0.79
CA VAL A 104 17.81 -9.11 1.09
C VAL A 104 16.29 -9.15 1.19
N ALA A 105 15.59 -9.78 0.25
CA ALA A 105 14.13 -9.91 0.26
C ALA A 105 13.63 -10.63 1.52
N ALA A 106 14.27 -11.76 1.89
CA ALA A 106 13.93 -12.53 3.08
C ALA A 106 14.04 -11.72 4.37
N GLU A 107 14.88 -10.68 4.38
CA GLU A 107 15.08 -9.79 5.53
C GLU A 107 14.30 -8.48 5.44
N THR A 108 13.68 -8.12 4.32
CA THR A 108 13.16 -6.75 4.16
C THR A 108 11.70 -6.66 3.71
N VAL A 109 11.11 -7.75 3.18
CA VAL A 109 9.72 -7.69 2.66
C VAL A 109 8.75 -8.60 3.40
N GLY A 110 7.47 -8.21 3.40
CA GLY A 110 6.33 -9.11 3.67
C GLY A 110 6.14 -9.51 5.14
N TYR A 111 6.51 -8.66 6.10
CA TYR A 111 6.45 -9.02 7.52
C TYR A 111 5.04 -9.19 8.07
N PHE A 112 4.07 -8.40 7.60
CA PHE A 112 2.70 -8.52 8.12
C PHE A 112 1.93 -9.72 7.54
N VAL A 113 2.35 -10.25 6.38
CA VAL A 113 1.78 -11.47 5.75
C VAL A 113 2.53 -12.74 6.11
N GLY A 114 3.74 -12.60 6.67
CA GLY A 114 4.57 -13.71 7.12
C GLY A 114 5.58 -13.18 8.14
N PRO A 115 5.22 -13.05 9.42
CA PRO A 115 6.10 -12.48 10.43
C PRO A 115 7.23 -13.46 10.81
N TYR A 116 8.33 -12.96 11.39
CA TYR A 116 9.46 -13.80 11.79
C TYR A 116 9.09 -14.98 12.69
N SER A 117 8.08 -14.82 13.56
CA SER A 117 7.58 -15.91 14.42
C SER A 117 7.05 -17.09 13.61
N GLU A 118 6.48 -16.84 12.43
CA GLU A 118 5.97 -17.88 11.53
C GLU A 118 7.06 -18.37 10.58
N ARG A 119 7.93 -17.48 10.06
CA ARG A 119 9.05 -17.88 9.18
C ARG A 119 9.97 -18.91 9.82
N LYS A 120 10.20 -18.84 11.14
CA LYS A 120 11.03 -19.80 11.89
C LYS A 120 10.47 -21.22 11.95
N LYS A 121 9.18 -21.39 11.64
CA LYS A 121 8.48 -22.69 11.69
C LYS A 121 8.51 -23.43 10.35
N VAL A 122 9.07 -22.82 9.29
CA VAL A 122 9.06 -23.36 7.93
C VAL A 122 10.46 -23.45 7.34
N GLY A 123 10.60 -24.15 6.22
CA GLY A 123 11.84 -24.22 5.47
C GLY A 123 12.25 -22.86 4.90
N LYS A 124 13.53 -22.74 4.51
CA LYS A 124 14.00 -21.55 3.78
C LYS A 124 13.33 -21.46 2.41
N PRO A 125 13.04 -20.25 1.90
CA PRO A 125 12.58 -20.07 0.54
C PRO A 125 13.57 -20.65 -0.48
N VAL A 126 13.06 -21.45 -1.41
CA VAL A 126 13.82 -21.98 -2.54
C VAL A 126 13.38 -21.24 -3.80
N VAL A 127 14.28 -20.43 -4.35
CA VAL A 127 14.03 -19.66 -5.58
C VAL A 127 14.42 -20.50 -6.79
N ASP A 128 13.45 -20.82 -7.64
CA ASP A 128 13.67 -21.46 -8.93
C ASP A 128 13.53 -20.39 -10.04
N ARG A 129 14.67 -19.95 -10.58
CA ARG A 129 14.71 -18.90 -11.59
C ARG A 129 14.22 -19.37 -12.96
N ALA A 130 14.32 -20.67 -13.26
CA ALA A 130 13.86 -21.22 -14.55
C ALA A 130 12.32 -21.23 -14.60
N LYS A 131 11.69 -21.63 -13.50
CA LYS A 131 10.22 -21.63 -13.36
C LYS A 131 9.64 -20.32 -12.86
N ARG A 132 10.48 -19.36 -12.50
CA ARG A 132 10.11 -18.08 -11.86
C ARG A 132 9.19 -18.29 -10.66
N GLU A 133 9.56 -19.23 -9.79
CA GLU A 133 8.78 -19.59 -8.61
C GLU A 133 9.62 -19.59 -7.32
N VAL A 134 8.94 -19.38 -6.19
CA VAL A 134 9.48 -19.54 -4.85
C VAL A 134 8.69 -20.61 -4.12
N ARG A 135 9.41 -21.58 -3.54
CA ARG A 135 8.83 -22.71 -2.81
C ARG A 135 9.23 -22.66 -1.34
N ILE A 136 8.28 -22.89 -0.45
CA ILE A 136 8.51 -22.94 1.00
C ILE A 136 7.84 -24.19 1.57
N ALA A 137 8.63 -25.11 2.10
CA ALA A 137 8.14 -26.35 2.71
C ALA A 137 7.72 -26.14 4.16
N ILE A 138 6.53 -26.61 4.54
CA ILE A 138 6.12 -26.71 5.95
C ILE A 138 6.52 -28.11 6.47
N PRO A 139 7.26 -28.22 7.58
CA PRO A 139 7.59 -29.51 8.19
C PRO A 139 6.34 -30.35 8.47
N GLY A 140 6.26 -31.55 7.89
CA GLY A 140 5.10 -32.45 8.02
C GLY A 140 3.83 -31.94 7.32
N GLY A 141 3.93 -30.89 6.50
CA GLY A 141 2.81 -30.25 5.81
C GLY A 141 3.08 -30.03 4.32
N PRO A 142 2.26 -29.19 3.66
CA PRO A 142 2.42 -28.92 2.24
C PRO A 142 3.64 -28.03 1.94
N THR A 143 4.07 -28.04 0.68
CA THR A 143 4.95 -27.01 0.13
C THR A 143 4.10 -25.92 -0.54
N LEU A 144 4.27 -24.68 -0.10
CA LEU A 144 3.59 -23.53 -0.67
C LEU A 144 4.45 -22.99 -1.80
N THR A 145 3.85 -22.76 -2.96
CA THR A 145 4.54 -22.31 -4.17
C THR A 145 3.90 -21.02 -4.66
N ALA A 146 4.70 -19.97 -4.83
CA ALA A 146 4.31 -18.76 -5.54
C ALA A 146 5.08 -18.68 -6.85
N ARG A 147 4.39 -18.39 -7.95
CA ARG A 147 4.97 -18.31 -9.29
C ARG A 147 4.57 -17.01 -9.96
N GLN A 148 5.47 -16.43 -10.74
CA GLN A 148 5.14 -15.27 -11.58
C GLN A 148 4.40 -15.68 -12.85
N PHE A 149 3.27 -15.04 -13.11
CA PHE A 149 2.40 -15.26 -14.26
C PHE A 149 2.32 -14.00 -15.12
N GLY A 150 3.18 -13.90 -16.13
CA GLY A 150 3.16 -12.81 -17.10
C GLY A 150 3.12 -11.42 -16.44
N SER A 151 2.22 -10.56 -16.90
CA SER A 151 2.01 -9.22 -16.35
C SER A 151 1.14 -9.19 -15.09
N GLN A 152 0.60 -10.33 -14.65
CA GLN A 152 -0.21 -10.44 -13.42
C GLN A 152 0.64 -10.74 -12.17
N GLY A 153 1.97 -10.68 -12.31
CA GLY A 153 2.92 -10.80 -11.21
C GLY A 153 2.89 -12.15 -10.51
N CYS A 154 3.24 -12.19 -9.22
CA CYS A 154 3.33 -13.42 -8.47
C CYS A 154 1.99 -13.83 -7.84
N VAL A 155 1.66 -15.11 -7.99
CA VAL A 155 0.46 -15.71 -7.42
C VAL A 155 0.84 -16.98 -6.67
N THR A 156 0.37 -17.12 -5.43
CA THR A 156 0.52 -18.38 -4.69
C THR A 156 -0.51 -19.39 -5.20
N LEU A 157 -0.03 -20.57 -5.61
CA LEU A 157 -0.85 -21.58 -6.26
C LEU A 157 -1.94 -22.13 -5.33
N PRO A 158 -3.15 -22.39 -5.85
CA PRO A 158 -4.23 -22.99 -5.06
C PRO A 158 -3.83 -24.34 -4.44
N PRO A 159 -4.41 -24.72 -3.30
CA PRO A 159 -4.22 -26.04 -2.72
C PRO A 159 -4.48 -27.17 -3.74
N GLY A 160 -3.53 -28.11 -3.86
CA GLY A 160 -3.67 -29.27 -4.76
C GLY A 160 -3.56 -28.95 -6.26
N ARG A 161 -3.09 -27.75 -6.63
CA ARG A 161 -2.93 -27.33 -8.03
C ARG A 161 -1.49 -26.92 -8.32
N ASP A 162 -1.09 -27.10 -9.56
CA ASP A 162 0.18 -26.67 -10.13
C ASP A 162 0.07 -25.39 -10.97
N ASP A 163 -1.16 -24.89 -11.16
CA ASP A 163 -1.49 -23.73 -11.96
C ASP A 163 -2.68 -22.93 -11.40
N VAL A 164 -2.91 -21.73 -11.96
CA VAL A 164 -4.02 -20.81 -11.65
C VAL A 164 -5.32 -21.17 -12.41
N PHE A 165 -6.43 -20.51 -12.07
CA PHE A 165 -7.75 -20.72 -12.67
C PHE A 165 -8.10 -19.72 -13.79
N PHE A 166 -7.14 -18.90 -14.21
CA PHE A 166 -7.31 -17.94 -15.29
C PHE A 166 -6.18 -18.10 -16.32
N THR A 167 -6.34 -17.51 -17.50
CA THR A 167 -5.28 -17.47 -18.50
C THR A 167 -4.46 -16.19 -18.30
N PRO A 168 -3.17 -16.28 -17.92
CA PRO A 168 -2.32 -15.11 -17.82
C PRO A 168 -2.19 -14.38 -19.16
N LEU A 169 -2.08 -13.06 -19.11
CA LEU A 169 -1.98 -12.20 -20.26
C LEU A 169 -0.72 -11.36 -20.17
N GLU A 170 0.07 -11.34 -21.24
CA GLU A 170 1.15 -10.37 -21.39
C GLU A 170 0.54 -9.01 -21.79
N VAL A 171 0.58 -8.06 -20.87
CA VAL A 171 0.11 -6.69 -21.08
C VAL A 171 1.30 -5.81 -21.47
N LYS A 172 1.21 -5.17 -22.63
CA LYS A 172 2.23 -4.24 -23.14
C LYS A 172 1.64 -2.83 -23.17
N SER A 173 2.42 -1.86 -22.69
CA SER A 173 2.10 -0.45 -22.84
C SER A 173 2.07 -0.08 -24.32
N ALA A 174 1.09 0.73 -24.74
CA ALA A 174 1.02 1.29 -26.09
C ALA A 174 1.94 2.52 -26.26
N LEU A 175 2.60 2.97 -25.20
CA LEU A 175 3.43 4.16 -25.23
C LEU A 175 4.83 3.87 -25.82
N PRO A 176 5.41 4.80 -26.59
CA PRO A 176 6.80 4.74 -27.05
C PRO A 176 7.83 4.63 -25.93
N ASP A 177 9.09 4.35 -26.27
CA ASP A 177 10.20 4.28 -25.31
C ASP A 177 10.26 5.53 -24.41
N PRO A 178 10.17 5.38 -23.07
CA PRO A 178 10.14 6.51 -22.15
C PRO A 178 11.41 7.38 -22.24
N SER A 179 12.56 6.82 -22.61
CA SER A 179 13.82 7.57 -22.76
C SER A 179 13.79 8.59 -23.91
N THR A 180 12.79 8.50 -24.79
CA THR A 180 12.60 9.39 -25.94
C THR A 180 11.50 10.43 -25.74
N GLN A 181 10.73 10.31 -24.64
CA GLN A 181 9.55 11.14 -24.40
C GLN A 181 9.75 12.10 -23.23
N PRO A 182 9.26 13.34 -23.32
CA PRO A 182 9.32 14.29 -22.22
C PRO A 182 8.50 13.82 -21.02
N TRP A 183 9.01 14.09 -19.82
CA TRP A 183 8.23 14.00 -18.60
C TRP A 183 6.97 14.89 -18.70
N PRO A 184 5.78 14.41 -18.28
CA PRO A 184 5.54 13.19 -17.52
C PRO A 184 5.15 11.94 -18.35
N MET A 185 5.07 12.02 -19.68
CA MET A 185 4.72 10.83 -20.50
C MET A 185 5.91 9.88 -20.74
N GLY A 186 7.12 10.40 -20.66
CA GLY A 186 8.36 9.63 -20.60
C GLY A 186 9.27 10.10 -19.47
N ASP A 187 10.56 9.87 -19.64
CA ASP A 187 11.60 10.04 -18.63
C ASP A 187 12.65 11.11 -19.00
N VAL A 188 12.47 11.83 -20.11
CA VAL A 188 13.29 12.99 -20.47
C VAL A 188 12.87 14.19 -19.62
N LEU A 189 13.72 14.57 -18.67
CA LEU A 189 13.46 15.69 -17.75
C LEU A 189 13.80 17.04 -18.40
N PRO A 190 13.04 18.11 -18.12
CA PRO A 190 13.37 19.45 -18.59
C PRO A 190 14.66 19.96 -17.93
N SER A 191 15.51 20.63 -18.72
CA SER A 191 16.76 21.23 -18.24
C SER A 191 16.58 22.64 -17.67
N THR A 192 15.40 23.24 -17.83
CA THR A 192 15.09 24.58 -17.33
C THR A 192 15.21 24.61 -15.80
N PRO A 193 15.94 25.55 -15.19
CA PRO A 193 16.02 25.67 -13.73
C PRO A 193 14.66 25.88 -13.07
N PHE A 194 14.53 25.49 -11.81
CA PHE A 194 13.40 25.90 -10.99
C PHE A 194 13.50 27.40 -10.64
N PRO A 195 12.37 28.08 -10.37
CA PRO A 195 12.40 29.50 -10.05
C PRO A 195 13.22 29.80 -8.77
N PRO A 196 13.81 31.00 -8.63
CA PRO A 196 14.72 31.32 -7.52
C PRO A 196 14.10 31.23 -6.12
N ASN A 197 12.77 31.24 -6.01
CA ASN A 197 12.05 31.10 -4.75
C ASN A 197 11.97 29.64 -4.25
N VAL A 198 12.43 28.65 -5.03
CA VAL A 198 12.62 27.27 -4.57
C VAL A 198 14.04 27.09 -4.04
N ASN A 199 14.16 26.83 -2.73
CA ASN A 199 15.46 26.67 -2.08
C ASN A 199 16.05 25.27 -2.33
N MET A 200 16.84 25.13 -3.39
CA MET A 200 17.46 23.84 -3.76
C MET A 200 18.42 23.29 -2.70
N THR A 201 19.03 24.12 -1.86
CA THR A 201 19.86 23.64 -0.74
C THR A 201 19.02 22.85 0.26
N LYS A 202 17.83 23.37 0.63
CA LYS A 202 16.91 22.66 1.53
C LYS A 202 16.28 21.43 0.87
N VAL A 203 16.01 21.48 -0.45
CA VAL A 203 15.59 20.28 -1.20
C VAL A 203 16.65 19.17 -1.11
N ASN A 204 17.92 19.49 -1.31
CA ASN A 204 19.01 18.51 -1.21
C ASN A 204 19.18 17.97 0.22
N GLN A 205 18.98 18.81 1.23
CA GLN A 205 18.93 18.38 2.64
C GLN A 205 17.74 17.45 2.90
N ALA A 206 16.57 17.74 2.33
CA ALA A 206 15.38 16.90 2.48
C ALA A 206 15.60 15.51 1.86
N VAL A 207 16.16 15.46 0.65
CA VAL A 207 16.57 14.19 0.03
C VAL A 207 17.52 13.45 0.96
N SER A 208 18.55 14.13 1.47
CA SER A 208 19.54 13.57 2.41
C SER A 208 18.87 12.98 3.66
N ALA A 209 17.97 13.73 4.30
CA ALA A 209 17.22 13.32 5.47
C ALA A 209 16.38 12.06 5.23
N ALA A 210 15.73 11.93 4.06
CA ALA A 210 14.90 10.78 3.72
C ALA A 210 15.66 9.43 3.69
N PHE A 211 16.99 9.44 3.55
CA PHE A 211 17.84 8.24 3.67
C PHE A 211 18.85 8.34 4.82
N GLY A 212 18.67 9.31 5.74
CA GLY A 212 19.58 9.51 6.87
C GLY A 212 19.54 8.39 7.90
N VAL A 213 18.56 7.50 7.83
CA VAL A 213 18.39 6.33 8.71
C VAL A 213 18.40 5.06 7.85
N PRO A 214 19.52 4.29 7.84
CA PRO A 214 19.64 3.07 7.03
C PRO A 214 18.56 2.02 7.33
N GLU A 215 18.13 1.90 8.58
CA GLU A 215 17.10 0.97 9.03
C GLU A 215 15.70 1.32 8.49
N ALA A 216 15.53 2.54 7.96
CA ALA A 216 14.32 2.89 7.25
C ALA A 216 14.22 2.17 5.90
N TYR A 217 15.33 1.70 5.32
CA TYR A 217 15.35 1.05 4.00
C TYR A 217 14.60 1.85 2.93
N THR A 218 14.75 3.18 2.91
CA THR A 218 14.16 4.01 1.85
C THR A 218 14.76 3.60 0.49
N SER A 219 13.93 3.06 -0.39
CA SER A 219 14.31 2.51 -1.70
C SER A 219 14.15 3.54 -2.81
N ALA A 220 13.12 4.38 -2.72
CA ALA A 220 12.90 5.51 -3.61
C ALA A 220 12.35 6.70 -2.83
N PHE A 221 12.87 7.89 -3.14
CA PHE A 221 12.31 9.17 -2.72
C PHE A 221 12.20 10.06 -3.95
N VAL A 222 10.99 10.47 -4.33
CA VAL A 222 10.74 11.31 -5.52
C VAL A 222 9.90 12.50 -5.08
N VAL A 223 10.32 13.69 -5.47
CA VAL A 223 9.62 14.94 -5.16
C VAL A 223 9.28 15.63 -6.48
N THR A 224 8.02 15.99 -6.67
CA THR A 224 7.61 16.84 -7.79
C THR A 224 7.00 18.14 -7.28
N HIS A 225 7.34 19.24 -7.93
CA HIS A 225 6.71 20.54 -7.70
C HIS A 225 6.13 21.07 -9.01
N LYS A 226 4.85 21.44 -9.02
CA LYS A 226 4.09 21.85 -10.21
C LYS A 226 4.18 20.83 -11.34
N GLY A 227 4.02 19.55 -11.00
CA GLY A 227 4.10 18.44 -11.96
C GLY A 227 5.49 18.10 -12.48
N ARG A 228 6.55 18.86 -12.14
CA ARG A 228 7.93 18.60 -12.58
C ARG A 228 8.73 17.91 -11.47
N ILE A 229 9.53 16.90 -11.81
CA ILE A 229 10.48 16.29 -10.87
C ILE A 229 11.46 17.36 -10.38
N LEU A 230 11.44 17.61 -9.08
CA LEU A 230 12.27 18.56 -8.37
C LEU A 230 13.53 17.89 -7.83
N ALA A 231 13.37 16.68 -7.28
CA ALA A 231 14.46 15.86 -6.81
C ALA A 231 14.06 14.39 -6.75
N GLU A 232 15.03 13.51 -6.90
CA GLU A 232 14.84 12.07 -6.69
C GLU A 232 16.14 11.42 -6.21
N ARG A 233 16.00 10.36 -5.42
CA ARG A 233 17.11 9.47 -5.04
C ARG A 233 16.58 8.06 -4.89
N TYR A 234 17.45 7.09 -5.17
CA TYR A 234 17.16 5.66 -5.09
C TYR A 234 18.25 4.96 -4.29
N MET A 235 17.89 3.86 -3.62
CA MET A 235 18.88 2.99 -2.99
C MET A 235 19.70 2.24 -4.06
N PRO A 236 20.91 1.75 -3.74
CA PRO A 236 21.69 0.93 -4.66
C PRO A 236 20.89 -0.26 -5.21
N GLY A 237 20.95 -0.49 -6.53
CA GLY A 237 20.21 -1.56 -7.21
C GLY A 237 18.77 -1.19 -7.61
N ILE A 238 18.25 -0.07 -7.11
CA ILE A 238 16.93 0.46 -7.48
C ILE A 238 17.12 1.66 -8.40
N GLY A 239 16.31 1.73 -9.45
CA GLY A 239 16.33 2.80 -10.43
C GLY A 239 14.98 3.50 -10.59
N PRO A 240 14.91 4.52 -11.46
CA PRO A 240 13.70 5.32 -11.69
C PRO A 240 12.51 4.55 -12.27
N THR A 241 12.75 3.37 -12.84
CA THR A 241 11.74 2.50 -13.45
C THR A 241 11.53 1.18 -12.71
N THR A 242 12.26 0.94 -11.62
CA THR A 242 12.13 -0.30 -10.84
C THR A 242 10.76 -0.36 -10.15
N PRO A 243 9.92 -1.39 -10.38
CA PRO A 243 8.68 -1.56 -9.65
C PRO A 243 8.95 -1.93 -8.18
N LEU A 244 8.42 -1.15 -7.25
CA LEU A 244 8.60 -1.34 -5.81
C LEU A 244 7.25 -1.63 -5.15
N GLU A 245 7.24 -2.43 -4.08
CA GLU A 245 5.99 -2.79 -3.43
C GLU A 245 5.29 -1.58 -2.81
N SER A 246 3.97 -1.54 -2.95
CA SER A 246 3.16 -0.40 -2.46
C SER A 246 2.23 -0.77 -1.31
N TRP A 247 1.93 -2.06 -1.14
CA TRP A 247 0.89 -2.54 -0.24
C TRP A 247 -0.39 -1.73 -0.42
N SER A 248 -1.01 -1.29 0.67
CA SER A 248 -2.28 -0.57 0.71
C SER A 248 -2.42 0.70 -0.14
N MET A 249 -1.35 1.23 -0.75
CA MET A 249 -1.49 2.28 -1.77
C MET A 249 -2.30 1.81 -3.00
N GLY A 250 -2.39 0.50 -3.25
CA GLY A 250 -3.26 -0.08 -4.28
C GLY A 250 -4.73 0.33 -4.15
N LYS A 251 -5.20 0.60 -2.93
CA LYS A 251 -6.57 1.05 -2.69
C LYS A 251 -6.88 2.35 -3.43
N SER A 252 -5.90 3.25 -3.48
CA SER A 252 -6.00 4.51 -4.22
C SER A 252 -5.97 4.27 -5.74
N VAL A 253 -5.28 3.23 -6.21
CA VAL A 253 -5.31 2.81 -7.63
C VAL A 253 -6.70 2.33 -8.02
N VAL A 254 -7.34 1.46 -7.23
CA VAL A 254 -8.71 1.01 -7.54
C VAL A 254 -9.74 2.14 -7.43
N ALA A 255 -9.57 3.10 -6.50
CA ALA A 255 -10.37 4.32 -6.52
C ALA A 255 -10.18 5.10 -7.84
N THR A 256 -8.95 5.17 -8.35
CA THR A 256 -8.67 5.84 -9.63
C THR A 256 -9.36 5.13 -10.79
N MET A 257 -9.30 3.80 -10.85
CA MET A 257 -10.00 2.99 -11.87
C MET A 257 -11.53 3.19 -11.78
N MET A 258 -12.10 3.23 -10.58
CA MET A 258 -13.51 3.56 -10.38
C MET A 258 -13.83 4.99 -10.85
N GLY A 259 -12.94 5.95 -10.61
CA GLY A 259 -13.04 7.30 -11.15
C GLY A 259 -13.11 7.32 -12.68
N VAL A 260 -12.23 6.58 -13.36
CA VAL A 260 -12.27 6.43 -14.83
C VAL A 260 -13.62 5.87 -15.30
N LEU A 261 -14.13 4.82 -14.64
CA LEU A 261 -15.44 4.23 -14.97
C LEU A 261 -16.61 5.18 -14.73
N ILE A 262 -16.56 5.99 -13.68
CA ILE A 262 -17.55 7.04 -13.41
C ILE A 262 -17.46 8.14 -14.48
N ARG A 263 -16.25 8.54 -14.88
CA ARG A 263 -16.04 9.52 -15.95
C ARG A 263 -16.62 9.03 -17.29
N GLN A 264 -16.53 7.72 -17.56
CA GLN A 264 -17.11 7.06 -18.72
C GLN A 264 -18.64 6.87 -18.63
N GLY A 265 -19.28 7.28 -17.53
CA GLY A 265 -20.73 7.17 -17.34
C GLY A 265 -21.23 5.77 -17.00
N VAL A 266 -20.32 4.86 -16.64
CA VAL A 266 -20.64 3.45 -16.33
C VAL A 266 -21.26 3.34 -14.95
N TYR A 267 -20.76 4.15 -14.02
CA TYR A 267 -21.18 4.17 -12.64
C TYR A 267 -21.35 5.59 -12.11
N THR A 268 -22.07 5.73 -11.00
CA THR A 268 -22.12 6.93 -10.16
C THR A 268 -21.70 6.58 -8.72
N LEU A 269 -21.33 7.57 -7.92
CA LEU A 269 -20.94 7.34 -6.52
C LEU A 269 -22.11 6.95 -5.62
N ASP A 270 -23.31 7.48 -5.90
CA ASP A 270 -24.48 7.33 -5.03
C ASP A 270 -25.39 6.16 -5.38
N GLN A 271 -25.17 5.48 -6.51
CA GLN A 271 -25.94 4.29 -6.81
C GLN A 271 -25.52 3.11 -5.90
N PRO A 272 -26.45 2.18 -5.64
CA PRO A 272 -26.13 0.85 -5.13
C PRO A 272 -25.02 0.17 -5.94
N ALA A 273 -24.08 -0.50 -5.27
CA ALA A 273 -23.08 -1.29 -5.93
C ALA A 273 -23.73 -2.57 -6.53
N PRO A 274 -23.64 -2.80 -7.85
CA PRO A 274 -24.34 -3.90 -8.53
C PRO A 274 -23.60 -5.25 -8.37
N ILE A 275 -23.20 -5.60 -7.14
CA ILE A 275 -22.57 -6.88 -6.83
C ILE A 275 -23.62 -8.00 -6.98
N PRO A 276 -23.40 -9.00 -7.86
CA PRO A 276 -24.40 -10.03 -8.14
C PRO A 276 -24.88 -10.79 -6.90
N GLU A 277 -23.96 -11.07 -5.97
CA GLU A 277 -24.23 -11.80 -4.73
C GLU A 277 -25.18 -11.08 -3.76
N TRP A 278 -25.49 -9.80 -4.01
CA TRP A 278 -26.38 -8.99 -3.18
C TRP A 278 -27.78 -8.85 -3.76
N GLN A 279 -28.04 -9.29 -4.99
CA GLN A 279 -29.31 -9.00 -5.69
C GLN A 279 -30.47 -9.92 -5.27
N GLY A 280 -30.27 -10.80 -4.29
CA GLY A 280 -31.32 -11.66 -3.74
C GLY A 280 -32.36 -10.90 -2.93
N GLU A 281 -33.61 -11.36 -2.96
CA GLU A 281 -34.71 -10.73 -2.21
C GLU A 281 -34.39 -10.65 -0.71
N GLY A 282 -34.58 -9.47 -0.12
CA GLY A 282 -34.35 -9.23 1.31
C GLY A 282 -32.89 -9.03 1.73
N ASP A 283 -31.92 -9.05 0.80
CA ASP A 283 -30.52 -8.81 1.14
C ASP A 283 -30.25 -7.33 1.46
N GLY A 284 -29.93 -7.03 2.72
CA GLY A 284 -29.62 -5.67 3.19
C GLY A 284 -28.41 -5.03 2.51
N ARG A 285 -27.51 -5.82 1.90
CA ARG A 285 -26.31 -5.35 1.21
C ARG A 285 -26.62 -4.60 -0.09
N GLN A 286 -27.84 -4.73 -0.63
CA GLN A 286 -28.34 -3.94 -1.76
C GLN A 286 -28.30 -2.42 -1.50
N LYS A 287 -28.26 -2.00 -0.23
CA LYS A 287 -28.19 -0.59 0.15
C LYS A 287 -26.77 -0.02 0.12
N ILE A 288 -25.74 -0.87 0.00
CA ILE A 288 -24.34 -0.43 -0.04
C ILE A 288 -24.11 0.29 -1.36
N ARG A 289 -23.80 1.58 -1.29
CA ARG A 289 -23.45 2.38 -2.48
C ARG A 289 -21.98 2.23 -2.81
N ILE A 290 -21.62 2.60 -4.04
CA ILE A 290 -20.22 2.63 -4.48
C ILE A 290 -19.39 3.57 -3.58
N SER A 291 -19.94 4.73 -3.22
CA SER A 291 -19.29 5.65 -2.27
C SER A 291 -19.05 5.03 -0.90
N ASP A 292 -19.96 4.18 -0.40
CA ASP A 292 -19.81 3.55 0.92
C ASP A 292 -18.63 2.56 0.93
N LEU A 293 -18.38 1.86 -0.19
CA LEU A 293 -17.18 1.04 -0.39
C LEU A 293 -15.91 1.91 -0.41
N LEU A 294 -15.86 2.95 -1.24
CA LEU A 294 -14.69 3.83 -1.34
C LEU A 294 -14.37 4.54 -0.01
N HIS A 295 -15.39 4.78 0.82
CA HIS A 295 -15.25 5.37 2.15
C HIS A 295 -14.82 4.40 3.26
N MET A 296 -14.59 3.11 2.96
CA MET A 296 -14.33 2.08 3.99
C MET A 296 -15.47 1.96 5.01
N SER A 297 -16.71 1.97 4.52
CA SER A 297 -17.92 2.08 5.34
C SER A 297 -19.09 1.21 4.84
N SER A 298 -18.80 0.15 4.08
CA SER A 298 -19.80 -0.81 3.62
C SER A 298 -20.58 -1.49 4.75
N GLY A 299 -19.93 -1.59 5.92
CA GLY A 299 -20.46 -2.27 7.08
C GLY A 299 -20.36 -3.79 7.00
N LEU A 300 -19.53 -4.38 6.15
CA LEU A 300 -19.36 -5.84 6.07
C LEU A 300 -18.57 -6.40 7.27
N ARG A 301 -19.00 -7.57 7.78
CA ARG A 301 -18.43 -8.22 8.96
C ARG A 301 -17.17 -9.01 8.59
N ILE A 302 -16.03 -8.38 8.90
CA ILE A 302 -14.72 -9.00 8.93
C ILE A 302 -13.93 -8.52 10.13
N LYS A 303 -12.79 -9.16 10.43
CA LYS A 303 -11.82 -8.66 11.40
C LYS A 303 -10.58 -8.08 10.72
N ALA A 304 -10.17 -6.90 11.16
CA ALA A 304 -8.91 -6.27 10.78
C ALA A 304 -8.05 -5.94 12.02
N PRO A 305 -6.70 -6.00 11.92
CA PRO A 305 -5.82 -5.63 13.02
C PRO A 305 -6.01 -4.20 13.56
N ASP A 306 -6.50 -3.28 12.71
CA ASP A 306 -6.75 -1.88 13.07
C ASP A 306 -8.16 -1.65 13.67
N ASP A 307 -8.98 -2.69 13.80
CA ASP A 307 -10.28 -2.57 14.46
C ASP A 307 -10.07 -2.27 15.95
N PRO A 308 -10.83 -1.31 16.54
CA PRO A 308 -10.67 -0.96 17.96
C PRO A 308 -10.81 -2.16 18.90
N ASP A 309 -11.68 -3.13 18.59
CA ASP A 309 -11.92 -4.34 19.37
C ASP A 309 -11.16 -5.58 18.85
N PHE A 310 -10.11 -5.40 18.04
CA PHE A 310 -9.30 -6.50 17.57
C PHE A 310 -8.63 -7.26 18.73
N ASP A 311 -8.75 -8.59 18.72
CA ASP A 311 -8.06 -9.51 19.62
C ASP A 311 -6.95 -10.23 18.84
N PRO A 312 -5.66 -9.95 19.12
CA PRO A 312 -4.54 -10.60 18.44
C PRO A 312 -4.41 -12.10 18.74
N ASN A 313 -5.04 -12.59 19.82
CA ASN A 313 -5.09 -14.01 20.16
C ASN A 313 -6.31 -14.72 19.56
N GLY A 314 -7.14 -13.99 18.81
CA GLY A 314 -8.35 -14.50 18.20
C GLY A 314 -8.10 -15.29 16.90
N THR A 315 -9.16 -15.41 16.11
CA THR A 315 -9.14 -16.03 14.79
C THR A 315 -8.26 -15.26 13.82
N TYR A 316 -7.68 -15.95 12.83
CA TYR A 316 -6.92 -15.30 11.76
C TYR A 316 -7.74 -14.16 11.11
N PRO A 317 -7.18 -12.95 10.97
CA PRO A 317 -7.93 -11.80 10.47
C PRO A 317 -8.21 -11.90 8.97
N ASP A 318 -9.46 -11.69 8.56
CA ASP A 318 -9.85 -11.64 7.14
C ASP A 318 -9.03 -10.62 6.36
N HIS A 319 -8.71 -9.47 7.00
CA HIS A 319 -7.91 -8.42 6.40
C HIS A 319 -6.58 -8.96 5.83
N ILE A 320 -5.94 -9.88 6.56
CA ILE A 320 -4.68 -10.51 6.12
C ILE A 320 -4.96 -11.69 5.19
N TYR A 321 -6.07 -12.40 5.41
CA TYR A 321 -6.50 -13.53 4.58
C TYR A 321 -6.67 -13.17 3.11
N PHE A 322 -7.10 -11.95 2.77
CA PHE A 322 -7.14 -11.48 1.37
C PHE A 322 -5.78 -11.51 0.67
N TYR A 323 -4.67 -11.47 1.41
CA TYR A 323 -3.32 -11.57 0.87
C TYR A 323 -2.80 -13.01 0.81
N THR A 324 -3.28 -13.87 1.70
CA THR A 324 -2.65 -15.17 2.01
C THR A 324 -3.49 -16.39 1.65
N GLY A 325 -4.80 -16.19 1.43
CA GLY A 325 -5.78 -17.27 1.40
C GLY A 325 -5.74 -18.17 0.16
N ARG A 326 -5.21 -17.69 -0.97
CA ARG A 326 -5.17 -18.44 -2.26
C ARG A 326 -6.57 -18.81 -2.77
N ILE A 327 -7.52 -17.88 -2.59
CA ILE A 327 -8.95 -18.05 -2.85
C ILE A 327 -9.44 -17.10 -3.94
N ASN A 328 -10.71 -17.23 -4.32
CA ASN A 328 -11.42 -16.19 -5.06
C ASN A 328 -11.74 -15.04 -4.09
N ALA A 329 -10.93 -13.99 -4.12
CA ALA A 329 -11.03 -12.85 -3.21
C ALA A 329 -12.34 -12.08 -3.40
N PHE A 330 -12.82 -11.95 -4.64
CA PHE A 330 -14.08 -11.26 -4.95
C PHE A 330 -15.27 -11.99 -4.33
N ASN A 331 -15.37 -13.30 -4.53
CA ASN A 331 -16.44 -14.09 -3.94
C ASN A 331 -16.40 -14.08 -2.40
N TYR A 332 -15.21 -14.21 -1.80
CA TYR A 332 -15.06 -14.14 -0.36
C TYR A 332 -15.50 -12.79 0.21
N ALA A 333 -15.14 -11.68 -0.43
CA ALA A 333 -15.58 -10.35 -0.02
C ALA A 333 -17.09 -10.17 -0.18
N ALA A 334 -17.65 -10.58 -1.32
CA ALA A 334 -19.06 -10.41 -1.66
C ALA A 334 -20.00 -11.26 -0.79
N THR A 335 -19.51 -12.35 -0.21
CA THR A 335 -20.29 -13.26 0.65
C THR A 335 -20.18 -12.96 2.14
N ARG A 336 -19.41 -11.93 2.54
CA ARG A 336 -19.36 -11.53 3.96
C ARG A 336 -20.72 -11.06 4.48
N PRO A 337 -21.14 -11.46 5.69
CA PRO A 337 -22.35 -10.94 6.32
C PRO A 337 -22.25 -9.43 6.57
N GLN A 338 -23.39 -8.75 6.64
CA GLN A 338 -23.41 -7.33 7.01
C GLN A 338 -23.30 -7.18 8.54
N GLN A 339 -22.32 -6.42 9.03
CA GLN A 339 -22.15 -6.04 10.44
C GLN A 339 -22.96 -4.80 10.81
N TRP A 340 -22.96 -3.78 9.95
CA TRP A 340 -23.62 -2.49 10.16
C TRP A 340 -24.39 -2.06 8.91
N GLN A 341 -25.40 -1.21 9.09
CA GLN A 341 -25.94 -0.49 7.93
C GLN A 341 -24.83 0.35 7.27
N PRO A 342 -24.87 0.54 5.94
CA PRO A 342 -23.80 1.23 5.22
C PRO A 342 -23.63 2.67 5.69
N ASN A 343 -22.41 3.21 5.56
CA ASN A 343 -22.04 4.60 5.88
C ASN A 343 -22.12 5.00 7.37
N LEU A 344 -22.46 4.09 8.29
CA LEU A 344 -22.57 4.42 9.72
C LEU A 344 -21.28 4.25 10.52
N VAL A 345 -20.38 3.36 10.11
CA VAL A 345 -19.14 3.03 10.82
C VAL A 345 -17.99 2.93 9.83
N GLY A 346 -16.97 3.78 10.00
CA GLY A 346 -15.75 3.73 9.19
C GLY A 346 -14.72 2.75 9.76
N ARG A 347 -14.33 1.71 9.00
CA ARG A 347 -13.30 0.73 9.41
C ARG A 347 -12.38 0.39 8.26
N TYR A 348 -11.08 0.49 8.49
CA TYR A 348 -10.07 0.20 7.47
C TYR A 348 -9.96 -1.31 7.21
N ARG A 349 -10.64 -1.79 6.17
CA ARG A 349 -10.93 -3.21 5.94
C ARG A 349 -10.73 -3.56 4.47
N ASN A 350 -9.99 -4.64 4.18
CA ASN A 350 -9.65 -5.00 2.79
C ASN A 350 -10.83 -5.53 1.97
N THR A 351 -11.97 -5.84 2.58
CA THR A 351 -13.19 -6.23 1.86
C THR A 351 -13.65 -5.16 0.87
N ASP A 352 -13.61 -3.89 1.26
CA ASP A 352 -14.15 -2.78 0.47
C ASP A 352 -13.34 -2.50 -0.81
N PRO A 353 -11.99 -2.39 -0.79
CA PRO A 353 -11.22 -2.24 -2.02
C PRO A 353 -11.25 -3.49 -2.91
N VAL A 354 -11.34 -4.68 -2.34
CA VAL A 354 -11.53 -5.92 -3.12
C VAL A 354 -12.87 -5.88 -3.87
N LEU A 355 -13.94 -5.41 -3.23
CA LEU A 355 -15.24 -5.22 -3.88
C LEU A 355 -15.23 -4.09 -4.92
N ALA A 356 -14.51 -3.01 -4.67
CA ALA A 356 -14.32 -1.97 -5.68
C ALA A 356 -13.60 -2.53 -6.92
N SER A 357 -12.60 -3.40 -6.72
CA SER A 357 -11.91 -4.10 -7.82
C SER A 357 -12.85 -5.06 -8.56
N TYR A 358 -13.76 -5.71 -7.84
CA TYR A 358 -14.82 -6.53 -8.43
C TYR A 358 -15.76 -5.71 -9.31
N LEU A 359 -16.16 -4.50 -8.88
CA LEU A 359 -16.94 -3.59 -9.72
C LEU A 359 -16.21 -3.21 -11.01
N VAL A 360 -14.89 -3.00 -10.95
CA VAL A 360 -14.09 -2.77 -12.17
C VAL A 360 -14.20 -3.98 -13.10
N ARG A 361 -14.01 -5.21 -12.60
CA ARG A 361 -14.14 -6.43 -13.41
C ARG A 361 -15.52 -6.56 -14.06
N LEU A 362 -16.59 -6.40 -13.26
CA LEU A 362 -17.97 -6.47 -13.74
C LEU A 362 -18.25 -5.44 -14.85
N ALA A 363 -17.77 -4.20 -14.68
CA ALA A 363 -17.95 -3.14 -15.68
C ALA A 363 -17.27 -3.42 -17.01
N VAL A 364 -16.07 -4.02 -16.96
CA VAL A 364 -15.23 -4.29 -18.12
C VAL A 364 -15.75 -5.52 -18.87
N GLU A 365 -16.00 -6.63 -18.16
CA GLU A 365 -16.52 -7.86 -18.76
C GLU A 365 -17.95 -7.65 -19.32
N LYS A 366 -18.81 -6.85 -18.67
CA LYS A 366 -20.14 -6.49 -19.20
C LYS A 366 -20.08 -5.76 -20.55
N ARG A 367 -18.98 -5.05 -20.82
CA ARG A 367 -18.72 -4.38 -22.11
C ARG A 367 -18.03 -5.27 -23.14
N GLY A 368 -17.73 -6.52 -22.79
CA GLY A 368 -16.99 -7.44 -23.65
C GLY A 368 -15.51 -7.07 -23.80
N GLU A 369 -14.96 -6.29 -22.86
CA GLU A 369 -13.56 -5.86 -22.88
C GLU A 369 -12.66 -6.81 -22.07
N GLU A 370 -11.35 -6.80 -22.38
CA GLU A 370 -10.34 -7.60 -21.67
C GLU A 370 -9.95 -6.95 -20.33
N TYR A 371 -10.36 -7.57 -19.23
CA TYR A 371 -10.13 -7.12 -17.86
C TYR A 371 -8.66 -6.95 -17.49
N LEU A 372 -7.80 -7.90 -17.84
CA LEU A 372 -6.41 -7.88 -17.38
C LEU A 372 -5.58 -6.76 -18.04
N SER A 373 -5.99 -6.29 -19.22
CA SER A 373 -5.34 -5.18 -19.93
C SER A 373 -6.00 -3.82 -19.69
N PHE A 374 -7.21 -3.79 -19.12
CA PHE A 374 -7.99 -2.57 -18.91
C PHE A 374 -7.23 -1.49 -18.14
N PRO A 375 -6.58 -1.78 -16.98
CA PRO A 375 -5.88 -0.74 -16.23
C PRO A 375 -4.76 -0.07 -17.05
N GLN A 376 -4.03 -0.85 -17.87
CA GLN A 376 -2.98 -0.31 -18.72
C GLN A 376 -3.55 0.64 -19.77
N ARG A 377 -4.58 0.21 -20.50
CA ARG A 377 -5.20 0.96 -21.59
C ARG A 377 -5.92 2.23 -21.12
N GLU A 378 -6.77 2.09 -20.12
CA GLU A 378 -7.77 3.12 -19.78
C GLU A 378 -7.27 4.10 -18.72
N LEU A 379 -6.16 3.78 -18.04
CA LEU A 379 -5.56 4.63 -17.02
C LEU A 379 -4.04 4.80 -17.23
N PHE A 380 -3.25 3.73 -17.14
CA PHE A 380 -1.80 3.87 -16.98
C PHE A 380 -1.12 4.49 -18.20
N ASP A 381 -1.43 4.03 -19.41
CA ASP A 381 -0.89 4.60 -20.65
C ASP A 381 -1.31 6.07 -20.82
N ARG A 382 -2.51 6.44 -20.37
CA ARG A 382 -3.00 7.83 -20.49
C ARG A 382 -2.25 8.81 -19.59
N ILE A 383 -1.64 8.31 -18.51
CA ILE A 383 -0.87 9.14 -17.57
C ILE A 383 0.63 8.79 -17.52
N GLY A 384 1.12 8.01 -18.47
CA GLY A 384 2.55 7.70 -18.61
C GLY A 384 3.10 6.62 -17.65
N ILE A 385 2.23 5.88 -16.96
CA ILE A 385 2.61 4.78 -16.06
C ILE A 385 2.91 3.52 -16.87
N ARG A 386 4.04 2.87 -16.58
CA ARG A 386 4.57 1.76 -17.39
C ARG A 386 5.03 0.56 -16.57
N SER A 387 5.44 0.80 -15.34
CA SER A 387 6.03 -0.20 -14.46
C SER A 387 5.01 -0.91 -13.58
N MET A 388 3.71 -0.60 -13.73
CA MET A 388 2.68 -1.15 -12.88
C MET A 388 2.56 -2.67 -13.04
N VAL A 389 2.64 -3.37 -11.92
CA VAL A 389 2.18 -4.75 -11.79
C VAL A 389 1.09 -4.79 -10.73
N LEU A 390 -0.14 -5.04 -11.17
CA LEU A 390 -1.29 -5.33 -10.31
C LEU A 390 -1.35 -6.85 -10.12
N GLU A 391 -0.93 -7.36 -8.97
CA GLU A 391 -0.99 -8.80 -8.74
C GLU A 391 -2.42 -9.29 -8.54
N THR A 392 -2.67 -10.50 -9.02
CA THR A 392 -3.99 -11.14 -8.89
C THR A 392 -4.04 -12.17 -7.75
N ASP A 393 -5.25 -12.57 -7.41
CA ASP A 393 -5.50 -13.86 -6.79
C ASP A 393 -5.39 -15.01 -7.84
N PRO A 394 -5.54 -16.28 -7.44
CA PRO A 394 -5.50 -17.41 -8.39
C PRO A 394 -6.65 -17.47 -9.41
N TYR A 395 -7.64 -16.59 -9.35
CA TYR A 395 -8.79 -16.51 -10.26
C TYR A 395 -8.67 -15.32 -11.23
N GLY A 396 -7.50 -14.66 -11.24
CA GLY A 396 -7.23 -13.52 -12.10
C GLY A 396 -7.92 -12.24 -11.61
N ASN A 397 -8.42 -12.21 -10.37
CA ASN A 397 -8.97 -10.99 -9.79
C ASN A 397 -7.84 -10.09 -9.32
N PHE A 398 -7.78 -8.84 -9.78
CA PHE A 398 -6.83 -7.88 -9.20
C PHE A 398 -7.14 -7.68 -7.73
N LEU A 399 -6.13 -7.88 -6.89
CA LEU A 399 -6.26 -7.69 -5.45
C LEU A 399 -6.57 -6.22 -5.17
N ALA A 400 -5.64 -5.32 -5.54
CA ALA A 400 -5.75 -3.87 -5.41
C ALA A 400 -6.05 -3.35 -3.97
N GLN A 401 -6.16 -4.23 -2.97
CA GLN A 401 -5.97 -3.84 -1.58
C GLN A 401 -4.49 -3.73 -1.20
N GLY A 402 -3.60 -4.30 -2.02
CA GLY A 402 -2.14 -4.33 -1.93
C GLY A 402 -1.56 -5.45 -2.81
N TYR A 403 -0.23 -5.67 -2.72
CA TYR A 403 0.56 -6.42 -3.72
C TYR A 403 0.59 -5.75 -5.11
N ASP A 404 0.57 -4.43 -5.12
CA ASP A 404 0.76 -3.64 -6.33
C ASP A 404 2.18 -3.08 -6.33
N PHE A 405 2.77 -2.98 -7.51
CA PHE A 405 4.16 -2.57 -7.68
C PHE A 405 4.26 -1.51 -8.77
N MET A 406 4.86 -0.36 -8.45
CA MET A 406 5.20 0.67 -9.43
C MET A 406 6.49 1.37 -9.00
N SER A 407 7.16 2.02 -9.95
CA SER A 407 8.31 2.86 -9.63
C SER A 407 7.90 4.12 -8.87
N GLY A 408 8.86 4.74 -8.18
CA GLY A 408 8.63 6.01 -7.49
C GLY A 408 8.14 7.12 -8.43
N ARG A 409 8.59 7.12 -9.70
CA ARG A 409 8.13 8.06 -10.72
C ARG A 409 6.69 7.79 -11.14
N ASP A 410 6.31 6.53 -11.32
CA ASP A 410 4.94 6.18 -11.69
C ASP A 410 3.94 6.51 -10.58
N TRP A 411 4.33 6.32 -9.31
CA TRP A 411 3.53 6.82 -8.18
C TRP A 411 3.40 8.34 -8.17
N ALA A 412 4.46 9.06 -8.55
CA ALA A 412 4.41 10.51 -8.70
C ALA A 412 3.47 10.93 -9.84
N ARG A 413 3.40 10.18 -10.96
CA ARG A 413 2.44 10.43 -12.05
C ARG A 413 1.00 10.32 -11.54
N LEU A 414 0.67 9.23 -10.86
CA LEU A 414 -0.66 9.03 -10.27
C LEU A 414 -1.01 10.15 -9.28
N ALA A 415 -0.09 10.52 -8.40
CA ALA A 415 -0.32 11.61 -7.44
C ALA A 415 -0.49 12.98 -8.12
N ASN A 416 0.26 13.25 -9.19
CA ASN A 416 0.12 14.49 -9.94
C ASN A 416 -1.19 14.57 -10.72
N LEU A 417 -1.80 13.44 -11.11
CA LEU A 417 -3.17 13.43 -11.64
C LEU A 417 -4.15 13.98 -10.61
N TYR A 418 -4.04 13.56 -9.34
CA TYR A 418 -4.86 14.06 -8.25
C TYR A 418 -4.54 15.51 -7.87
N LEU A 419 -3.25 15.90 -7.88
CA LEU A 419 -2.83 17.29 -7.67
C LEU A 419 -3.46 18.22 -8.72
N GLN A 420 -3.64 17.74 -9.96
CA GLN A 420 -4.23 18.48 -11.09
C GLN A 420 -5.74 18.27 -11.25
N ASP A 421 -6.48 17.96 -10.17
CA ASP A 421 -7.93 17.76 -10.19
C ASP A 421 -8.42 16.72 -11.23
N GLY A 422 -7.62 15.67 -11.45
CA GLY A 422 -7.96 14.61 -12.40
C GLY A 422 -7.78 14.98 -13.88
N VAL A 423 -7.14 16.10 -14.17
CA VAL A 423 -6.78 16.54 -15.53
C VAL A 423 -5.31 16.20 -15.80
N TRP A 424 -5.04 15.62 -16.97
CA TRP A 424 -3.71 15.24 -17.40
C TRP A 424 -3.49 15.70 -18.84
N ASN A 425 -2.45 16.52 -19.08
CA ASN A 425 -2.16 17.10 -20.40
C ASN A 425 -3.38 17.75 -21.08
N GLY A 426 -4.25 18.40 -20.29
CA GLY A 426 -5.48 19.05 -20.77
C GLY A 426 -6.67 18.10 -20.95
N GLU A 427 -6.50 16.79 -20.77
CA GLU A 427 -7.57 15.80 -20.84
C GLU A 427 -8.10 15.45 -19.44
N ARG A 428 -9.42 15.45 -19.27
CA ARG A 428 -10.05 15.06 -18.00
C ARG A 428 -10.17 13.53 -17.90
N ILE A 429 -9.32 12.93 -17.07
CA ILE A 429 -9.27 11.49 -16.80
C ILE A 429 -10.26 11.10 -15.70
N LEU A 430 -10.32 11.88 -14.61
CA LEU A 430 -11.25 11.67 -13.50
C LEU A 430 -12.42 12.66 -13.58
N PRO A 431 -13.63 12.27 -13.13
CA PRO A 431 -14.79 13.15 -13.20
C PRO A 431 -14.60 14.36 -12.29
N GLU A 432 -15.21 15.48 -12.67
CA GLU A 432 -15.18 16.69 -11.86
C GLU A 432 -15.70 16.41 -10.44
N GLY A 433 -15.03 16.99 -9.44
CA GLY A 433 -15.38 16.76 -8.03
C GLY A 433 -14.88 15.43 -7.44
N PHE A 434 -14.36 14.50 -8.24
CA PHE A 434 -13.85 13.23 -7.72
C PHE A 434 -12.64 13.40 -6.78
N VAL A 435 -11.73 14.33 -7.11
CA VAL A 435 -10.60 14.65 -6.22
C VAL A 435 -11.09 15.25 -4.90
N ASN A 436 -12.14 16.07 -4.93
CA ASN A 436 -12.78 16.59 -3.72
C ASN A 436 -13.45 15.48 -2.90
N PHE A 437 -14.11 14.52 -3.55
CA PHE A 437 -14.67 13.35 -2.89
C PHE A 437 -13.58 12.55 -2.14
N VAL A 438 -12.47 12.21 -2.80
CA VAL A 438 -11.45 11.38 -2.14
C VAL A 438 -10.76 12.08 -0.97
N ARG A 439 -10.65 13.41 -1.00
CA ARG A 439 -9.99 14.20 0.05
C ARG A 439 -10.94 14.75 1.12
N THR A 440 -12.24 14.44 1.03
CA THR A 440 -13.24 14.85 2.01
C THR A 440 -13.42 13.74 3.05
N VAL A 441 -13.60 14.12 4.32
CA VAL A 441 -13.80 13.17 5.40
C VAL A 441 -15.06 12.34 5.15
N ALA A 442 -14.89 11.02 5.10
CA ALA A 442 -15.99 10.08 4.93
C ALA A 442 -16.97 10.14 6.12
N PRO A 443 -18.30 10.06 5.90
CA PRO A 443 -19.29 10.26 6.97
C PRO A 443 -19.14 9.29 8.15
N GLY A 444 -18.89 8.00 7.89
CA GLY A 444 -18.68 7.00 8.94
C GLY A 444 -17.44 7.27 9.82
N TRP A 445 -16.43 7.96 9.28
CA TRP A 445 -15.23 8.37 10.00
C TRP A 445 -15.43 9.67 10.78
N ALA A 446 -16.17 10.63 10.20
CA ALA A 446 -16.61 11.84 10.88
C ALA A 446 -17.52 11.54 12.09
N ALA A 447 -18.44 10.57 11.95
CA ALA A 447 -19.32 10.14 13.03
C ALA A 447 -18.55 9.49 14.21
N ASP A 448 -17.40 8.89 13.92
CA ASP A 448 -16.45 8.40 14.91
C ASP A 448 -15.45 9.48 15.37
N LYS A 449 -15.62 10.75 14.96
CA LYS A 449 -14.71 11.87 15.23
C LYS A 449 -13.24 11.57 14.87
N ARG A 450 -13.02 10.79 13.81
CA ARG A 450 -11.70 10.43 13.27
C ARG A 450 -11.56 10.97 11.83
N PRO A 451 -11.31 12.28 11.64
CA PRO A 451 -11.32 12.92 10.32
C PRO A 451 -10.06 12.63 9.49
N ILE A 452 -9.75 11.35 9.27
CA ILE A 452 -8.48 10.88 8.71
C ILE A 452 -8.61 10.06 7.43
N TYR A 453 -9.83 9.83 6.95
CA TYR A 453 -10.07 8.97 5.81
C TYR A 453 -11.16 9.54 4.90
N GLY A 454 -10.93 9.47 3.60
CA GLY A 454 -11.89 9.82 2.55
C GLY A 454 -12.12 8.63 1.60
N GLY A 455 -12.16 8.89 0.29
CA GLY A 455 -12.41 7.88 -0.74
C GLY A 455 -11.17 7.05 -1.10
N PHE A 456 -10.77 6.11 -0.25
CA PHE A 456 -9.51 5.34 -0.33
C PHE A 456 -8.21 6.17 -0.27
N PHE A 457 -8.29 7.36 0.32
CA PHE A 457 -7.15 8.20 0.67
C PHE A 457 -7.19 8.52 2.15
N TRP A 458 -6.01 8.60 2.75
CA TRP A 458 -5.85 9.15 4.08
C TRP A 458 -5.77 10.66 4.02
N LEU A 459 -6.24 11.33 5.07
CA LEU A 459 -6.28 12.78 5.18
C LEU A 459 -5.29 13.22 6.25
N ASN A 460 -4.57 14.31 6.00
CA ASN A 460 -3.68 14.91 7.00
C ASN A 460 -4.46 15.82 7.99
N GLY A 461 -5.68 15.41 8.35
CA GLY A 461 -6.53 16.13 9.30
C GLY A 461 -5.93 16.15 10.70
N THR A 462 -6.41 17.09 11.53
CA THR A 462 -5.94 17.24 12.91
C THR A 462 -6.61 16.22 13.83
N MET A 463 -5.79 15.50 14.59
CA MET A 463 -6.19 14.64 15.70
C MET A 463 -5.34 14.97 16.93
N ASN A 464 -5.98 15.23 18.08
CA ASN A 464 -5.29 15.57 19.34
C ASN A 464 -4.22 16.66 19.15
N ASN A 465 -4.54 17.76 18.47
CA ASN A 465 -3.62 18.87 18.15
C ASN A 465 -2.41 18.51 17.28
N THR A 466 -2.42 17.34 16.64
CA THR A 466 -1.33 16.86 15.78
C THR A 466 -1.86 16.42 14.43
N THR A 467 -1.01 16.46 13.42
CA THR A 467 -1.27 15.90 12.09
C THR A 467 -0.40 14.65 11.88
N ALA A 468 -0.78 13.80 10.93
CA ALA A 468 0.00 12.60 10.61
C ALA A 468 1.39 12.94 10.07
N PHE A 469 1.47 14.02 9.28
CA PHE A 469 2.70 14.54 8.69
C PHE A 469 2.85 16.05 8.96
N PRO A 470 4.09 16.57 9.05
CA PRO A 470 4.38 17.99 9.27
C PRO A 470 4.21 18.82 7.99
N VAL A 471 3.05 18.68 7.35
CA VAL A 471 2.61 19.43 6.17
C VAL A 471 1.21 19.99 6.45
N PRO A 472 0.68 20.93 5.63
CA PRO A 472 -0.65 21.48 5.82
C PRO A 472 -1.76 20.43 5.92
N THR A 473 -2.83 20.76 6.64
CA THR A 473 -3.99 19.86 6.84
C THR A 473 -4.80 19.62 5.57
N SER A 474 -4.60 20.44 4.53
CA SER A 474 -5.16 20.23 3.19
C SER A 474 -4.49 19.07 2.43
N ALA A 475 -3.38 18.54 2.94
CA ALA A 475 -2.71 17.38 2.36
C ALA A 475 -3.50 16.09 2.58
N TYR A 476 -3.36 15.18 1.64
CA TYR A 476 -3.93 13.83 1.67
C TYR A 476 -2.93 12.88 1.02
N TYR A 477 -3.06 11.59 1.31
CA TYR A 477 -2.00 10.64 0.97
C TYR A 477 -2.50 9.21 0.76
N MET A 478 -1.69 8.47 0.01
CA MET A 478 -1.75 7.02 -0.10
C MET A 478 -0.74 6.43 0.89
N LEU A 479 -1.14 5.41 1.64
CA LEU A 479 -0.30 4.76 2.65
C LEU A 479 -0.32 3.25 2.49
N GLY A 480 0.87 2.66 2.46
CA GLY A 480 1.15 1.23 2.49
C GLY A 480 1.82 0.81 3.79
N ALA A 481 1.74 -0.49 4.10
CA ALA A 481 2.50 -1.10 5.19
C ALA A 481 4.01 -0.87 4.98
N ASP A 482 4.79 -0.87 6.06
CA ASP A 482 6.26 -0.66 6.01
C ASP A 482 6.71 0.72 5.49
N GLY A 483 5.77 1.68 5.39
CA GLY A 483 6.06 3.09 5.14
C GLY A 483 6.05 3.50 3.69
N GLN A 484 5.24 2.84 2.86
CA GLN A 484 5.01 3.32 1.50
C GLN A 484 4.11 4.54 1.60
N VAL A 485 4.57 5.71 1.17
CA VAL A 485 3.86 6.97 1.32
C VAL A 485 3.90 7.74 0.01
N VAL A 486 2.73 8.15 -0.45
CA VAL A 486 2.59 9.12 -1.54
C VAL A 486 1.74 10.27 -1.01
N LEU A 487 2.39 11.38 -0.72
CA LEU A 487 1.81 12.58 -0.13
C LEU A 487 1.51 13.61 -1.22
N ILE A 488 0.30 14.14 -1.22
CA ILE A 488 -0.15 15.20 -2.11
C ILE A 488 -0.43 16.43 -1.25
N VAL A 489 0.25 17.54 -1.54
CA VAL A 489 0.17 18.80 -0.79
C VAL A 489 -0.30 19.92 -1.73
N PRO A 490 -1.64 20.07 -1.92
CA PRO A 490 -2.17 21.02 -2.90
C PRO A 490 -1.77 22.47 -2.66
N SER A 491 -1.62 22.88 -1.39
CA SER A 491 -1.23 24.25 -1.05
C SER A 491 0.20 24.62 -1.47
N HIS A 492 0.99 23.66 -1.96
CA HIS A 492 2.38 23.84 -2.38
C HIS A 492 2.66 23.28 -3.78
N ASP A 493 1.61 22.87 -4.52
CA ASP A 493 1.74 22.16 -5.79
C ASP A 493 2.75 21.00 -5.71
N LEU A 494 2.74 20.26 -4.60
CA LEU A 494 3.82 19.34 -4.23
C LEU A 494 3.31 17.90 -4.11
N VAL A 495 4.09 16.97 -4.66
CA VAL A 495 3.97 15.54 -4.40
C VAL A 495 5.29 15.04 -3.82
N VAL A 496 5.20 14.19 -2.80
CA VAL A 496 6.34 13.49 -2.21
C VAL A 496 6.03 12.00 -2.19
N VAL A 497 6.86 11.21 -2.87
CA VAL A 497 6.81 9.76 -2.88
C VAL A 497 7.98 9.24 -2.04
N ARG A 498 7.69 8.36 -1.09
CA ARG A 498 8.66 7.55 -0.37
C ARG A 498 8.21 6.10 -0.44
N ILE A 499 9.08 5.23 -0.95
CA ILE A 499 8.87 3.78 -0.95
C ILE A 499 10.09 3.16 -0.28
N GLY A 500 9.90 2.18 0.57
CA GLY A 500 10.99 1.50 1.25
C GLY A 500 10.56 0.29 2.05
N HIS A 501 11.52 -0.51 2.45
CA HIS A 501 11.26 -1.76 3.14
C HIS A 501 11.33 -1.62 4.67
N SER A 502 11.16 -2.71 5.42
CA SER A 502 11.41 -2.72 6.87
C SER A 502 11.93 -4.08 7.34
N LYS A 503 12.55 -4.15 8.52
CA LYS A 503 12.90 -5.43 9.18
C LYS A 503 11.82 -5.84 10.20
N GLY A 504 10.55 -5.65 9.84
CA GLY A 504 9.40 -5.88 10.73
C GLY A 504 9.21 -4.80 11.80
N ALA A 505 10.02 -3.74 11.78
CA ALA A 505 9.86 -2.55 12.61
C ALA A 505 10.04 -1.29 11.73
N PRO A 506 9.04 -0.40 11.64
CA PRO A 506 9.14 0.77 10.79
C PRO A 506 10.08 1.82 11.40
N ALA A 507 11.11 2.23 10.64
CA ALA A 507 12.03 3.31 11.01
C ALA A 507 11.92 4.56 10.11
N TYR A 508 10.90 4.61 9.26
CA TYR A 508 10.75 5.65 8.23
C TYR A 508 10.17 6.97 8.73
N GLY A 509 9.46 6.98 9.87
CA GLY A 509 8.66 8.14 10.30
C GLY A 509 9.50 9.40 10.54
N ARG A 510 10.57 9.29 11.31
CA ARG A 510 11.49 10.41 11.58
C ARG A 510 12.18 10.95 10.32
N PRO A 511 12.91 10.13 9.52
CA PRO A 511 13.60 10.65 8.34
C PRO A 511 12.64 11.25 7.30
N LEU A 512 11.43 10.69 7.15
CA LEU A 512 10.41 11.28 6.28
C LEU A 512 9.90 12.62 6.82
N ASN A 513 9.59 12.72 8.12
CA ASN A 513 9.13 13.97 8.72
C ASN A 513 10.18 15.08 8.66
N ASP A 514 11.46 14.75 8.87
CA ASP A 514 12.55 15.71 8.75
C ASP A 514 12.71 16.19 7.30
N ALA A 515 12.59 15.28 6.33
CA ALA A 515 12.56 15.64 4.91
C ALA A 515 11.37 16.56 4.56
N LEU A 516 10.17 16.24 5.05
CA LEU A 516 8.96 17.03 4.79
C LEU A 516 9.04 18.44 5.36
N LYS A 517 9.56 18.62 6.58
CA LYS A 517 9.79 19.96 7.17
C LYS A 517 10.72 20.79 6.29
N LEU A 518 11.84 20.19 5.84
CA LEU A 518 12.78 20.86 4.95
C LEU A 518 12.14 21.24 3.61
N LEU A 519 11.24 20.40 3.06
CA LEU A 519 10.49 20.73 1.84
C LEU A 519 9.49 21.87 2.06
N MET A 520 8.79 21.92 3.20
CA MET A 520 7.88 23.03 3.55
C MET A 520 8.63 24.35 3.72
N GLU A 521 9.89 24.30 4.14
CA GLU A 521 10.74 25.48 4.19
C GLU A 521 11.39 25.83 2.85
N ALA A 522 11.45 24.88 1.91
CA ALA A 522 12.11 25.05 0.62
C ALA A 522 11.19 25.56 -0.49
N ILE A 523 9.91 25.20 -0.40
CA ILE A 523 8.92 25.40 -1.46
C ILE A 523 7.87 26.37 -0.91
N PRO A 524 7.60 27.51 -1.58
CA PRO A 524 6.56 28.42 -1.15
C PRO A 524 5.16 27.84 -1.37
N ALA A 525 4.19 28.31 -0.59
CA ALA A 525 2.78 28.04 -0.88
C ALA A 525 2.39 28.61 -2.26
N SER A 526 1.44 27.94 -2.93
CA SER A 526 1.01 28.20 -4.30
C SER A 526 0.02 29.36 -4.43
#